data_AF-A0A3L7ZIU7-F1
#
_entry.id   AF-A0A3L7ZIU7-F1
#
_cell.length_a   1.000
_cell.length_b   1.000
_cell.length_c   1.000
_cell.angle_alpha   90.00
_cell.angle_beta   90.00
_cell.angle_gamma   90.00
#
_symmetry.space_group_name_H-M   'P 1'
#
loop_
_entity.id
_entity.type
_entity.pdbx_description
1 polymer ?
#
loop_
_entity_poly.entity_id
_entity_poly.type
_entity_poly.pdbx_seq_one_letter_code
_entity_poly.pdbx_strand_id
1 'polypeptide(L)'
;MKELLENILSEIDVEIDEIDLYGYDIVENSLSMVHRLQAVLNDLKTKLQTYSFPAKEDEITFFKTQKPEILGRLLFFYKIYRIETQCPNGSDDVIRSYINRELDNLTYFFNRNLDFYQYYRSHSTLYDEYYFVRGKS
;
A
#
# COMPACT_ATOMS: atom_id res chain seq x y z
N MET A 1 -12.47 -1.06 15.84
CA MET A 1 -11.45 -0.72 14.82
C MET A 1 -11.26 -1.86 13.84
N LYS A 2 -11.03 -3.09 14.32
CA LYS A 2 -10.88 -4.30 13.49
C LYS A 2 -12.06 -4.54 12.52
N GLU A 3 -13.28 -4.63 13.03
CA GLU A 3 -14.49 -4.84 12.21
C GLU A 3 -14.70 -3.74 11.15
N LEU A 4 -14.43 -2.48 11.50
CA LEU A 4 -14.47 -1.38 10.54
C LEU A 4 -13.49 -1.59 9.38
N LEU A 5 -12.27 -2.05 9.68
CA LEU A 5 -11.25 -2.31 8.65
C LEU A 5 -11.64 -3.52 7.81
N GLU A 6 -12.16 -4.59 8.40
CA GLU A 6 -12.63 -5.77 7.66
C GLU A 6 -13.74 -5.39 6.67
N ASN A 7 -14.68 -4.54 7.07
CA ASN A 7 -15.72 -4.04 6.17
C ASN A 7 -15.14 -3.18 5.04
N ILE A 8 -14.26 -2.22 5.38
CA ILE A 8 -13.57 -1.37 4.38
C ILE A 8 -12.79 -2.23 3.38
N LEU A 9 -12.07 -3.24 3.86
CA LEU A 9 -11.28 -4.14 3.02
C LEU A 9 -12.17 -4.97 2.09
N SER A 10 -13.28 -5.50 2.62
CA SER A 10 -14.25 -6.23 1.80
C SER A 10 -14.87 -5.36 0.71
N GLU A 11 -15.21 -4.10 1.00
CA GLU A 11 -15.70 -3.16 -0.01
C GLU A 11 -14.64 -2.89 -1.08
N ILE A 12 -13.41 -2.60 -0.65
CA ILE A 12 -12.29 -2.35 -1.58
C ILE A 12 -12.02 -3.57 -2.46
N ASP A 13 -12.07 -4.79 -1.92
CA ASP A 13 -11.78 -6.00 -2.69
C ASP A 13 -12.84 -6.23 -3.77
N VAL A 14 -14.11 -5.95 -3.48
CA VAL A 14 -15.18 -5.97 -4.50
C VAL A 14 -14.93 -4.91 -5.58
N GLU A 15 -14.58 -3.68 -5.21
CA GLU A 15 -14.25 -2.62 -6.17
C GLU A 15 -13.05 -3.01 -7.06
N ILE A 16 -12.05 -3.71 -6.50
CA ILE A 16 -10.87 -4.16 -7.24
C ILE A 16 -11.21 -5.29 -8.22
N ASP A 17 -12.06 -6.24 -7.82
CA ASP A 17 -12.46 -7.38 -8.65
C ASP A 17 -13.21 -6.95 -9.93
N GLU A 18 -13.82 -5.76 -9.92
CA GLU A 18 -14.50 -5.17 -11.07
C GLU A 18 -13.53 -4.51 -12.08
N ILE A 19 -12.26 -4.28 -11.70
CA ILE A 19 -11.27 -3.59 -12.54
C ILE A 19 -10.65 -4.57 -13.53
N ASP A 20 -10.84 -4.30 -14.82
CA ASP A 20 -10.05 -4.94 -15.87
C ASP A 20 -8.64 -4.30 -15.95
N LEU A 21 -7.66 -5.01 -15.38
CA LEU A 21 -6.26 -4.57 -15.38
C LEU A 21 -5.61 -4.56 -16.78
N TYR A 22 -6.21 -5.23 -17.76
CA TYR A 22 -5.73 -5.28 -19.15
C TYR A 22 -6.56 -4.39 -20.08
N GLY A 23 -7.56 -3.71 -19.53
CA GLY A 23 -8.42 -2.79 -20.26
C GLY A 23 -7.73 -1.46 -20.58
N TYR A 24 -8.30 -0.71 -21.53
CA TYR A 24 -7.79 0.61 -21.93
C TYR A 24 -7.93 1.67 -20.82
N ASP A 25 -8.83 1.45 -19.86
CA ASP A 25 -9.16 2.40 -18.80
C ASP A 25 -8.27 2.22 -17.55
N ILE A 26 -7.19 1.43 -17.63
CA ILE A 26 -6.32 1.11 -16.48
C ILE A 26 -5.73 2.35 -15.80
N VAL A 27 -5.43 3.40 -16.57
CA VAL A 27 -4.94 4.67 -16.02
C VAL A 27 -6.02 5.37 -15.19
N GLU A 28 -7.24 5.44 -15.70
CA GLU A 28 -8.37 6.08 -15.03
C GLU A 28 -8.82 5.29 -13.81
N ASN A 29 -8.96 3.97 -13.95
CA ASN A 29 -9.30 3.05 -12.87
C ASN A 29 -8.26 3.12 -11.74
N SER A 30 -6.97 3.10 -12.08
CA SER A 30 -5.90 3.21 -11.09
C SER A 30 -5.93 4.55 -10.35
N LEU A 31 -6.18 5.65 -11.06
CA LEU A 31 -6.28 6.97 -10.45
C LEU A 31 -7.51 7.08 -9.53
N SER A 32 -8.65 6.54 -9.95
CA SER A 32 -9.86 6.47 -9.14
C SER A 32 -9.61 5.69 -7.84
N MET A 33 -8.98 4.52 -7.94
CA MET A 33 -8.62 3.71 -6.76
C MET A 33 -7.64 4.42 -5.84
N VAL A 34 -6.66 5.16 -6.39
CA VAL A 34 -5.76 6.00 -5.58
C VAL A 34 -6.55 7.03 -4.77
N HIS A 35 -7.48 7.74 -5.39
CA HIS A 35 -8.30 8.73 -4.69
C HIS A 35 -9.19 8.10 -3.62
N ARG A 36 -9.85 6.98 -3.94
CA ARG A 36 -10.66 6.21 -3.02
C ARG A 36 -9.88 5.75 -1.79
N LEU A 37 -8.73 5.10 -2.00
CA LEU A 37 -7.89 4.56 -0.92
C LEU A 37 -7.25 5.68 -0.08
N GLN A 38 -6.90 6.80 -0.70
CA GLN A 38 -6.41 7.98 0.01
C GLN A 38 -7.50 8.60 0.90
N ALA A 39 -8.75 8.66 0.43
CA ALA A 39 -9.88 9.10 1.24
C ALA A 39 -10.08 8.19 2.46
N VAL A 40 -10.05 6.86 2.27
CA VAL A 40 -10.13 5.87 3.35
C VAL A 40 -9.05 6.09 4.40
N LEU A 41 -7.79 6.24 3.97
CA LEU A 41 -6.67 6.43 4.89
C LEU A 41 -6.76 7.78 5.64
N ASN A 42 -7.27 8.82 5.00
CA ASN A 42 -7.50 10.12 5.63
C ASN A 42 -8.62 10.07 6.67
N ASP A 43 -9.71 9.36 6.37
CA ASP A 43 -10.81 9.14 7.32
C ASP A 43 -10.35 8.30 8.52
N LEU A 44 -9.57 7.25 8.27
CA LEU A 44 -8.93 6.46 9.33
C LEU A 44 -8.02 7.34 10.18
N LYS A 45 -7.19 8.17 9.57
CA LYS A 45 -6.31 9.11 10.29
C LYS A 45 -7.10 10.06 11.17
N THR A 46 -8.22 10.59 10.68
CA THR A 46 -9.10 11.48 11.46
C THR A 46 -9.72 10.75 12.65
N LYS A 47 -10.25 9.54 12.44
CA LYS A 47 -10.80 8.70 13.52
C LYS A 47 -9.74 8.34 14.57
N LEU A 48 -8.49 8.12 14.16
CA LEU A 48 -7.38 7.81 15.06
C LEU A 48 -6.98 8.95 16.00
N GLN A 49 -7.34 10.21 15.69
CA GLN A 49 -7.02 11.35 16.55
C GLN A 49 -7.74 11.27 17.90
N THR A 50 -8.97 10.78 17.94
CA THR A 50 -9.78 10.63 19.15
C THR A 50 -9.81 9.19 19.67
N TYR A 51 -9.33 8.22 18.87
CA TYR A 51 -9.31 6.82 19.24
C TYR A 51 -8.09 6.46 20.10
N SER A 52 -8.37 5.88 21.26
CA SER A 52 -7.38 5.21 22.10
C SER A 52 -7.52 3.71 21.94
N PHE A 53 -6.39 3.03 21.67
CA PHE A 53 -6.37 1.57 21.62
C PHE A 53 -6.55 1.00 23.04
N PRO A 54 -7.36 -0.06 23.21
CA PRO A 54 -7.56 -0.70 24.52
C PRO A 54 -6.27 -1.33 25.06
N ALA A 55 -5.47 -1.93 24.18
CA ALA A 55 -4.20 -2.55 24.47
C ALA A 55 -3.11 -2.08 23.49
N LYS A 56 -1.85 -2.14 23.91
CA LYS A 56 -0.71 -1.81 23.04
C LYS A 56 -0.60 -2.78 21.87
N GLU A 57 -0.96 -4.04 22.13
CA GLU A 57 -0.98 -5.12 21.16
C GLU A 57 -1.98 -4.83 20.03
N ASP A 58 -3.12 -4.20 20.34
CA ASP A 58 -4.10 -3.76 19.34
C ASP A 58 -3.54 -2.63 18.48
N GLU A 59 -2.81 -1.69 19.10
CA GLU A 59 -2.15 -0.58 18.39
C GLU A 59 -1.05 -1.12 17.44
N ILE A 60 -0.21 -2.01 17.95
CA ILE A 60 0.84 -2.68 17.17
C ILE A 60 0.20 -3.44 16.00
N THR A 61 -0.83 -4.24 16.25
CA THR A 61 -1.54 -4.99 15.20
C THR A 61 -2.08 -4.05 14.13
N PHE A 62 -2.71 -2.95 14.56
CA PHE A 62 -3.25 -1.96 13.62
C PHE A 62 -2.16 -1.36 12.73
N PHE A 63 -1.04 -0.89 13.28
CA PHE A 63 0.01 -0.23 12.52
C PHE A 63 0.94 -1.19 11.77
N LYS A 64 1.11 -2.43 12.26
CA LYS A 64 1.99 -3.44 11.65
C LYS A 64 1.32 -4.21 10.51
N THR A 65 0.02 -4.50 10.61
CA THR A 65 -0.68 -5.37 9.65
C THR A 65 -1.88 -4.67 9.00
N GLN A 66 -2.85 -4.20 9.78
CA GLN A 66 -4.15 -3.79 9.24
C GLN A 66 -4.08 -2.52 8.38
N LYS A 67 -3.43 -1.46 8.88
CA LYS A 67 -3.24 -0.22 8.10
C LYS A 67 -2.35 -0.46 6.87
N PRO A 68 -1.23 -1.20 6.97
CA PRO A 68 -0.44 -1.59 5.81
C PRO A 68 -1.20 -2.32 4.70
N GLU A 69 -2.26 -3.09 4.99
CA GLU A 69 -3.06 -3.76 3.94
C GLU A 69 -3.78 -2.76 3.02
N ILE A 70 -4.32 -1.66 3.57
CA ILE A 70 -4.95 -0.61 2.77
C ILE A 70 -3.87 0.22 2.07
N LEU A 71 -2.80 0.57 2.78
CA LEU A 71 -1.69 1.34 2.22
C LEU A 71 -0.99 0.58 1.07
N GLY A 72 -0.86 -0.74 1.18
CA GLY A 72 -0.27 -1.59 0.14
C GLY A 72 -1.07 -1.53 -1.15
N ARG A 73 -2.41 -1.62 -1.07
CA ARG A 73 -3.30 -1.44 -2.22
C ARG A 73 -3.15 -0.04 -2.83
N LEU A 74 -3.05 1.02 -1.99
CA LEU A 74 -2.84 2.38 -2.48
C LEU A 74 -1.51 2.49 -3.26
N LEU A 75 -0.42 1.97 -2.69
CA LEU A 75 0.89 1.98 -3.32
C LEU A 75 0.89 1.19 -4.64
N PHE A 76 0.16 0.08 -4.69
CA PHE A 76 0.01 -0.75 -5.89
C PHE A 76 -0.65 0.03 -7.04
N PHE A 77 -1.85 0.59 -6.83
CA PHE A 77 -2.54 1.35 -7.88
C PHE A 77 -1.81 2.63 -8.25
N TYR A 78 -1.19 3.31 -7.26
CA TYR A 78 -0.33 4.45 -7.55
C TYR A 78 0.86 4.06 -8.43
N LYS A 79 1.43 2.86 -8.23
CA LYS A 79 2.52 2.36 -9.06
C LYS A 79 2.06 2.03 -10.47
N ILE A 80 0.91 1.38 -10.67
CA ILE A 80 0.34 1.16 -12.00
C ILE A 80 0.12 2.49 -12.71
N TYR A 81 -0.62 3.40 -12.09
CA TYR A 81 -0.88 4.73 -12.65
C TYR A 81 0.40 5.44 -13.09
N ARG A 82 1.44 5.41 -12.26
CA ARG A 82 2.74 6.02 -12.60
C ARG A 82 3.45 5.32 -13.74
N ILE A 83 3.47 3.99 -13.75
CA ILE A 83 4.17 3.22 -14.79
C ILE A 83 3.51 3.49 -16.14
N GLU A 84 2.19 3.42 -16.21
CA GLU A 84 1.41 3.63 -17.44
C GLU A 84 1.52 5.09 -17.95
N THR A 85 1.35 6.08 -17.07
CA THR A 85 1.39 7.51 -17.48
C THR A 85 2.79 8.01 -17.85
N GLN A 86 3.84 7.39 -17.31
CA GLN A 86 5.23 7.75 -17.62
C GLN A 86 5.85 6.84 -18.70
N CYS A 87 5.08 5.88 -19.22
CA CYS A 87 5.52 4.99 -20.28
C CYS A 87 5.80 5.82 -21.55
N PRO A 88 7.00 5.73 -22.13
CA PRO A 88 7.34 6.50 -23.31
C PRO A 88 6.62 5.99 -24.55
N ASN A 89 6.15 6.90 -25.39
CA ASN A 89 5.71 6.59 -26.75
C ASN A 89 6.95 6.33 -27.62
N GLY A 90 7.26 5.06 -27.90
CA GLY A 90 8.45 4.67 -28.64
C GLY A 90 8.33 3.25 -29.20
N SER A 91 9.42 2.76 -29.79
CA SER A 91 9.50 1.37 -30.21
C SER A 91 9.43 0.42 -29.02
N ASP A 92 9.08 -0.84 -29.29
CA ASP A 92 9.04 -1.90 -28.27
C ASP A 92 10.32 -1.98 -27.43
N ASP A 93 11.49 -1.72 -28.03
CA ASP A 93 12.77 -1.69 -27.31
C ASP A 93 12.87 -0.57 -26.26
N VAL A 94 12.28 0.61 -26.54
CA VAL A 94 12.27 1.74 -25.62
C VAL A 94 11.31 1.45 -24.46
N ILE A 95 10.14 0.90 -24.76
CA ILE A 95 9.15 0.47 -23.76
C ILE A 95 9.76 -0.63 -22.86
N ARG A 96 10.41 -1.63 -23.46
CA ARG A 96 11.08 -2.71 -22.71
C ARG A 96 12.19 -2.16 -21.81
N SER A 97 13.01 -1.25 -22.30
CA SER A 97 14.04 -0.61 -21.49
C SER A 97 13.45 0.18 -20.31
N TYR A 98 12.32 0.84 -20.51
CA TYR A 98 11.61 1.56 -19.45
C TYR A 98 11.09 0.60 -18.37
N ILE A 99 10.41 -0.49 -18.77
CA ILE A 99 9.88 -1.49 -17.83
C ILE A 99 11.02 -2.16 -17.05
N ASN A 100 12.13 -2.51 -17.70
CA ASN A 100 13.30 -3.08 -17.03
C ASN A 100 13.87 -2.12 -15.98
N ARG A 101 13.92 -0.82 -16.27
CA ARG A 101 14.37 0.18 -15.30
C ARG A 101 13.43 0.25 -14.09
N GLU A 102 12.12 0.13 -14.28
CA GLU A 102 11.18 0.08 -13.16
C GLU A 102 11.36 -1.18 -12.31
N LEU A 103 11.69 -2.32 -12.92
CA LEU A 103 12.06 -3.54 -12.20
C LEU A 103 13.35 -3.38 -11.39
N ASP A 104 14.39 -2.77 -11.98
CA ASP A 104 15.65 -2.50 -11.27
C ASP A 104 15.44 -1.55 -10.08
N ASN A 105 14.59 -0.53 -10.25
CA ASN A 105 14.19 0.38 -9.17
C ASN A 105 13.50 -0.38 -8.02
N LEU A 106 12.64 -1.35 -8.35
CA LEU A 106 11.97 -2.19 -7.36
C LEU A 106 12.98 -3.07 -6.60
N THR A 107 13.90 -3.71 -7.32
CA THR A 107 14.97 -4.53 -6.71
C THR A 107 15.87 -3.68 -5.81
N TYR A 108 16.25 -2.48 -6.26
CA TYR A 108 17.04 -1.55 -5.45
C TYR A 108 16.31 -1.14 -4.17
N PHE A 109 15.01 -0.79 -4.26
CA PHE A 109 14.19 -0.46 -3.09
C PHE A 109 14.11 -1.63 -2.10
N PHE A 110 13.90 -2.86 -2.60
CA PHE A 110 13.87 -4.05 -1.76
C PHE A 110 15.21 -4.25 -1.02
N ASN A 111 16.33 -4.19 -1.74
CA ASN A 111 17.66 -4.37 -1.16
C ASN A 111 18.00 -3.29 -0.12
N ARG A 112 17.58 -2.05 -0.36
CA ARG A 112 17.72 -0.92 0.59
C ARG A 112 17.00 -1.15 1.92
N ASN A 113 15.91 -1.91 1.90
CA ASN A 113 15.05 -2.14 3.06
C ASN A 113 15.09 -3.60 3.53
N LEU A 114 16.11 -4.36 3.11
CA LEU A 114 16.18 -5.82 3.30
C LEU A 114 16.01 -6.21 4.77
N ASP A 115 16.63 -5.48 5.69
CA ASP A 115 16.55 -5.76 7.13
C ASP A 115 15.11 -5.65 7.65
N PHE A 116 14.35 -4.67 7.16
CA PHE A 116 12.94 -4.49 7.53
C PHE A 116 12.06 -5.59 6.93
N TYR A 117 12.35 -6.03 5.71
CA TYR A 117 11.68 -7.19 5.11
C TYR A 117 11.99 -8.49 5.88
N GLN A 118 13.24 -8.71 6.27
CA GLN A 118 13.65 -9.86 7.08
C GLN A 118 12.97 -9.83 8.44
N TYR A 119 12.88 -8.66 9.07
CA TYR A 119 12.12 -8.46 10.30
C TYR A 119 10.67 -8.93 10.15
N TYR A 120 9.96 -8.45 9.13
CA TYR A 120 8.58 -8.86 8.86
C TYR A 120 8.47 -10.37 8.56
N ARG A 121 9.35 -10.92 7.71
CA ARG A 121 9.31 -12.35 7.33
C ARG A 121 9.68 -13.31 8.45
N SER A 122 10.49 -12.86 9.40
CA SER A 122 10.85 -13.65 10.58
C SER A 122 9.73 -13.73 11.63
N HIS A 123 8.63 -12.99 11.44
CA HIS A 123 7.56 -12.82 12.43
C HIS A 123 8.07 -12.33 13.79
N SER A 124 9.23 -11.65 13.81
CA SER A 124 9.79 -11.09 15.03
C SER A 124 8.89 -9.97 15.58
N THR A 125 8.86 -9.88 16.90
CA THR A 125 8.15 -8.84 17.66
C THR A 125 9.12 -7.91 18.41
N LEU A 126 10.43 -8.15 18.28
CA LEU A 126 11.47 -7.46 19.06
C LEU A 126 11.41 -5.93 18.93
N TYR A 127 11.02 -5.42 17.77
CA TYR A 127 10.99 -3.98 17.48
C TYR A 127 9.56 -3.43 17.35
N ASP A 128 8.55 -4.19 17.75
CA ASP A 128 7.16 -3.79 17.53
C ASP A 128 6.77 -2.53 18.31
N GLU A 129 7.19 -2.44 19.57
CA GLU A 129 6.97 -1.25 20.40
C GLU A 129 7.72 -0.02 19.89
N TYR A 130 8.81 -0.21 19.14
CA TYR A 130 9.58 0.88 18.57
C TYR A 130 8.94 1.41 17.28
N TYR A 131 8.47 0.51 16.41
CA TYR A 131 7.94 0.89 15.09
C TYR A 131 6.44 1.19 15.07
N PHE A 132 5.64 0.58 15.95
CA PHE A 132 4.18 0.53 15.80
C PHE A 132 3.39 1.14 16.97
N VAL A 133 4.05 1.88 17.86
CA VAL A 133 3.39 2.63 18.94
C VAL A 133 3.54 4.13 18.70
N ARG A 134 2.44 4.89 18.83
CA ARG A 134 2.45 6.34 18.61
C ARG A 134 3.35 7.07 19.63
N GLY A 135 4.00 8.14 19.18
CA GLY A 135 4.78 9.03 20.03
C GLY A 135 6.22 8.57 20.36
N LYS A 136 6.68 7.46 19.74
CA LYS A 136 8.07 6.98 19.86
C LYS A 136 8.93 7.15 18.60
N SER A 137 8.41 7.84 17.58
CA SER A 137 9.10 8.20 16.33
C SER A 137 8.94 9.68 16.01
#